data_AF-A0A3D4C3S0-F1
#
_entry.id   AF-A0A3D4C3S0-F1
#
_cell.length_a   1.000
_cell.length_b   1.000
_cell.length_c   1.000
_cell.angle_alpha   90.00
_cell.angle_beta   90.00
_cell.angle_gamma   90.00
#
_symmetry.space_group_name_H-M   'P 1'
#
loop_
_entity.id
_entity.type
_entity.pdbx_description
1 polymer ?
#
loop_
_entity_poly.entity_id
_entity_poly.type
_entity_poly.pdbx_seq_one_letter_code
_entity_poly.pdbx_strand_id
1 'polypeptide(L)'
;MLNNTFDIKKNIEFYLQNYKTRQSFFHDNEGFTLIELLVSVAIMTIVVSIVGVGLGTMLKQNRKAESESDRRANLNRALDYITNEVRSANSIKTSANSGDNLTLPSGFNIPSNTYGLVLTFPDNTKSVYFLAPSDKGSTCNTTTSLWQCPFAIFRAQGSYASGSTIPAGDSMMVVDGLKAPTSIPSCSNISVGTSGFYGCISNNRQVFLSLYGKLTETDSTTLEVSSTAVIRAK
;
A
#
# COMPACT_ATOMS: atom_id res chain seq x y z
N MET A 1 -0.70 -45.51 55.43
CA MET A 1 -1.99 -44.99 54.92
C MET A 1 -1.99 -45.18 53.42
N LEU A 2 -2.67 -46.25 52.99
CA LEU A 2 -2.86 -46.63 51.59
C LEU A 2 -3.96 -45.76 50.95
N ASN A 3 -3.93 -45.73 49.61
CA ASN A 3 -5.11 -45.76 48.73
C ASN A 3 -5.52 -44.46 48.02
N ASN A 4 -4.64 -43.87 47.20
CA ASN A 4 -5.03 -42.87 46.19
C ASN A 4 -4.52 -43.15 44.76
N THR A 5 -3.88 -44.30 44.52
CA THR A 5 -3.36 -44.66 43.18
C THR A 5 -4.30 -45.54 42.36
N PHE A 6 -5.42 -46.01 42.94
CA PHE A 6 -6.33 -46.93 42.27
C PHE A 6 -7.40 -46.22 41.41
N ASP A 7 -7.71 -44.95 41.67
CA ASP A 7 -8.78 -44.22 40.96
C ASP A 7 -8.33 -43.60 39.62
N ILE A 8 -7.06 -43.21 39.49
CA ILE A 8 -6.56 -42.59 38.26
C ILE A 8 -6.46 -43.62 37.12
N LYS A 9 -6.07 -44.87 37.44
CA LYS A 9 -5.94 -45.95 36.45
C LYS A 9 -7.29 -46.37 35.87
N LYS A 10 -8.33 -46.43 36.72
CA LYS A 10 -9.70 -46.76 36.30
C LYS A 10 -10.30 -45.71 35.37
N ASN A 11 -10.01 -44.43 35.62
CA ASN A 11 -10.54 -43.35 34.81
C ASN A 11 -9.89 -43.32 33.41
N ILE A 12 -8.59 -43.61 33.30
CA ILE A 12 -7.89 -43.67 32.01
C ILE A 12 -8.40 -44.85 31.15
N GLU A 13 -8.67 -46.02 31.74
CA GLU A 13 -9.23 -47.14 30.98
C GLU A 13 -10.67 -46.88 30.48
N PHE A 14 -11.47 -46.16 31.26
CA PHE A 14 -12.80 -45.73 30.81
C PHE A 14 -12.74 -44.75 29.63
N TYR A 15 -11.76 -43.84 29.61
CA TYR A 15 -11.54 -42.94 28.47
C TYR A 15 -10.98 -43.66 27.24
N LEU A 16 -10.13 -44.69 27.41
CA LEU A 16 -9.59 -45.46 26.28
C LEU A 16 -10.59 -46.46 25.69
N GLN A 17 -11.55 -46.96 26.47
CA GLN A 17 -12.64 -47.81 25.94
C GLN A 17 -13.64 -47.03 25.07
N ASN A 18 -13.86 -45.73 25.33
CA ASN A 18 -14.78 -44.92 24.55
C ASN A 18 -14.20 -44.32 23.26
N TYR A 19 -12.88 -44.32 23.08
CA TYR A 19 -12.27 -43.90 21.80
C TYR A 19 -12.43 -44.97 20.70
N LYS A 20 -12.58 -46.25 21.08
CA LYS A 20 -12.50 -47.38 20.15
C LYS A 20 -13.82 -47.83 19.52
N THR A 21 -14.91 -47.08 19.72
CA THR A 21 -16.26 -47.49 19.27
C THR A 21 -16.98 -46.43 18.44
N ARG A 22 -16.23 -45.65 17.66
CA ARG A 22 -16.76 -44.86 16.52
C ARG A 22 -16.08 -45.23 15.19
N GLN A 23 -15.75 -46.50 15.02
CA GLN A 23 -15.31 -47.05 13.72
C GLN A 23 -16.02 -48.37 13.44
N SER A 24 -17.31 -48.31 13.17
CA SER A 24 -17.99 -49.37 12.43
C SER A 24 -19.35 -48.86 11.95
N PHE A 25 -19.39 -48.27 10.76
CA PHE A 25 -20.66 -48.13 10.03
C PHE A 25 -20.61 -48.69 8.60
N PHE A 26 -19.52 -49.33 8.19
CA PHE A 26 -19.47 -49.96 6.86
C PHE A 26 -18.73 -51.29 6.93
N HIS A 27 -19.45 -52.34 7.30
CA HIS A 27 -19.11 -53.72 6.94
C HIS A 27 -20.41 -54.42 6.56
N ASP A 28 -20.79 -54.29 5.29
CA ASP A 28 -21.56 -55.29 4.58
C ASP A 28 -20.81 -55.56 3.28
N ASN A 29 -20.47 -56.83 3.05
CA ASN A 29 -19.77 -57.32 1.86
C ASN A 29 -20.72 -57.38 0.66
N GLU A 30 -21.36 -56.26 0.33
CA GLU A 30 -22.24 -56.11 -0.82
C GLU A 30 -21.58 -55.16 -1.83
N GLY A 31 -21.53 -55.57 -3.10
CA GLY A 31 -21.00 -54.72 -4.17
C GLY A 31 -21.93 -53.53 -4.42
N PHE A 32 -21.35 -52.36 -4.71
CA PHE A 32 -22.11 -51.16 -5.04
C PHE A 32 -23.02 -51.37 -6.24
N THR A 33 -24.27 -50.97 -6.11
CA THR A 33 -25.20 -50.95 -7.24
C THR A 33 -24.86 -49.79 -8.19
N LEU A 34 -25.19 -49.92 -9.47
CA LEU A 34 -24.89 -48.89 -10.48
C LEU A 34 -25.57 -47.55 -10.17
N ILE A 35 -26.76 -47.59 -9.54
CA ILE A 35 -27.51 -46.39 -9.17
C ILE A 35 -26.85 -45.63 -8.00
N GLU A 36 -26.29 -46.31 -7.01
CA GLU A 36 -25.59 -45.67 -5.89
C GLU A 36 -24.33 -44.93 -6.35
N LEU A 37 -23.60 -45.51 -7.31
CA LEU A 37 -22.42 -44.89 -7.90
C LEU A 37 -22.82 -43.64 -8.70
N LEU A 38 -23.92 -43.70 -9.45
CA LEU A 38 -24.44 -42.57 -10.21
C LEU A 38 -24.88 -41.42 -9.30
N VAL A 39 -25.59 -41.72 -8.21
CA VAL A 39 -26.02 -40.72 -7.22
C VAL A 39 -24.82 -40.12 -6.49
N SER A 40 -23.83 -40.94 -6.13
CA SER A 40 -22.61 -40.47 -5.46
C SER A 40 -21.83 -39.46 -6.32
N VAL A 41 -21.65 -39.76 -7.61
CA VAL A 41 -21.00 -38.85 -8.56
C VAL A 41 -21.84 -37.58 -8.75
N ALA A 42 -23.16 -37.70 -8.83
CA ALA A 42 -24.05 -36.53 -8.95
C ALA A 42 -23.92 -35.59 -7.74
N ILE A 43 -23.89 -36.11 -6.52
CA ILE A 43 -23.71 -35.31 -5.30
C ILE A 43 -22.31 -34.71 -5.25
N MET A 44 -21.26 -35.49 -5.57
CA MET A 44 -19.88 -35.04 -5.55
C MET A 44 -19.64 -33.86 -6.51
N THR A 45 -20.20 -33.91 -7.72
CA THR A 45 -20.06 -32.82 -8.70
C THR A 45 -20.67 -31.51 -8.20
N ILE A 46 -21.84 -31.58 -7.56
CA ILE A 46 -22.49 -30.42 -6.94
C ILE A 46 -21.58 -29.83 -5.83
N VAL A 47 -21.09 -30.67 -4.93
CA VAL A 47 -20.22 -30.21 -3.83
C VAL A 47 -18.94 -29.57 -4.36
N VAL A 48 -18.25 -30.20 -5.32
CA VAL A 48 -17.01 -29.67 -5.92
C VAL A 48 -17.27 -28.33 -6.60
N SER A 49 -18.41 -28.16 -7.28
CA SER A 49 -18.76 -26.89 -7.92
C SER A 49 -18.89 -25.74 -6.92
N ILE A 50 -19.55 -25.97 -5.78
CA ILE A 50 -19.72 -24.98 -4.71
C ILE A 50 -18.36 -24.61 -4.11
N VAL A 51 -17.52 -25.61 -3.83
CA VAL A 51 -16.16 -25.40 -3.30
C VAL A 51 -15.29 -24.63 -4.28
N GLY A 52 -15.38 -24.92 -5.58
CA GLY A 52 -14.63 -24.22 -6.62
C GLY A 52 -14.93 -22.73 -6.67
N VAL A 53 -16.20 -22.35 -6.57
CA VAL A 53 -16.62 -20.94 -6.47
C VAL A 53 -16.10 -20.32 -5.17
N GLY A 54 -16.24 -21.00 -4.04
CA GLY A 54 -15.78 -20.52 -2.73
C GLY A 54 -14.27 -20.26 -2.66
N LEU A 55 -13.45 -21.16 -3.19
CA LEU A 55 -12.00 -20.95 -3.28
C LEU A 55 -11.65 -19.81 -4.22
N GLY A 56 -12.35 -19.69 -5.35
CA GLY A 56 -12.13 -18.61 -6.31
C GLY A 56 -12.38 -17.22 -5.72
N THR A 57 -13.41 -17.07 -4.87
CA THR A 57 -13.69 -15.80 -4.18
C THR A 57 -12.65 -15.51 -3.09
N MET A 58 -12.27 -16.52 -2.30
CA MET A 58 -11.21 -16.37 -1.28
C MET A 58 -9.87 -15.96 -1.88
N LEU A 59 -9.45 -16.57 -2.99
CA LEU A 59 -8.19 -16.21 -3.66
C LEU A 59 -8.21 -14.77 -4.20
N LYS A 60 -9.34 -14.32 -4.76
CA LYS A 60 -9.49 -12.92 -5.21
C LYS A 60 -9.42 -11.95 -4.04
N GLN A 61 -10.04 -12.27 -2.92
CA GLN A 61 -9.98 -11.46 -1.70
C GLN A 61 -8.57 -11.42 -1.12
N ASN A 62 -7.88 -12.55 -1.04
CA ASN A 62 -6.49 -12.62 -0.56
C ASN A 62 -5.56 -11.76 -1.43
N ARG A 63 -5.67 -11.85 -2.76
CA ARG A 63 -4.87 -11.01 -3.67
C ARG A 63 -5.16 -9.52 -3.50
N LYS A 64 -6.43 -9.15 -3.29
CA LYS A 64 -6.81 -7.75 -3.03
C LYS A 64 -6.20 -7.26 -1.72
N ALA A 65 -6.33 -8.05 -0.65
CA ALA A 65 -5.79 -7.72 0.67
C ALA A 65 -4.26 -7.63 0.67
N GLU A 66 -3.59 -8.53 -0.05
CA GLU A 66 -2.14 -8.50 -0.23
C GLU A 66 -1.69 -7.24 -0.98
N SER A 67 -2.32 -6.92 -2.12
CA SER A 67 -2.00 -5.71 -2.87
C SER A 67 -2.29 -4.42 -2.08
N GLU A 68 -3.33 -4.40 -1.25
CA GLU A 68 -3.65 -3.27 -0.37
C GLU A 68 -2.61 -3.11 0.74
N SER A 69 -2.21 -4.22 1.37
CA SER A 69 -1.15 -4.26 2.37
C SER A 69 0.18 -3.73 1.81
N ASP A 70 0.60 -4.23 0.65
CA ASP A 70 1.83 -3.79 -0.02
C ASP A 70 1.77 -2.31 -0.41
N ARG A 71 0.63 -1.85 -0.93
CA ARG A 71 0.44 -0.43 -1.27
C ARG A 71 0.55 0.44 -0.02
N ARG A 72 -0.07 0.03 1.08
CA ARG A 72 0.01 0.75 2.36
C ARG A 72 1.44 0.81 2.87
N ALA A 73 2.18 -0.29 2.80
CA ALA A 73 3.57 -0.34 3.23
C ALA A 73 4.46 0.59 2.39
N ASN A 74 4.29 0.59 1.07
CA ASN A 74 5.06 1.45 0.16
C ASN A 74 4.75 2.95 0.38
N LEU A 75 3.48 3.32 0.54
CA LEU A 75 3.08 4.70 0.84
C LEU A 75 3.62 5.16 2.21
N ASN A 76 3.52 4.31 3.24
CA ASN A 76 4.08 4.63 4.57
C ASN A 76 5.59 4.81 4.51
N ARG A 77 6.32 3.91 3.84
CA ARG A 77 7.78 4.04 3.68
C ARG A 77 8.15 5.35 2.99
N ALA A 78 7.45 5.71 1.92
CA ALA A 78 7.67 6.95 1.20
C ALA A 78 7.38 8.18 2.07
N LEU A 79 6.31 8.13 2.85
CA LEU A 79 5.93 9.20 3.77
C LEU A 79 6.94 9.33 4.92
N ASP A 80 7.39 8.22 5.50
CA ASP A 80 8.45 8.21 6.51
C ASP A 80 9.75 8.79 5.96
N TYR A 81 10.09 8.46 4.72
CA TYR A 81 11.24 9.03 4.03
C TYR A 81 11.12 10.55 3.87
N ILE A 82 10.01 11.06 3.33
CA ILE A 82 9.79 12.51 3.16
C ILE A 82 9.75 13.21 4.52
N THR A 83 9.05 12.66 5.50
CA THR A 83 8.94 13.27 6.84
C THR A 83 10.28 13.27 7.59
N ASN A 84 11.14 12.27 7.39
CA ASN A 84 12.48 12.26 7.95
C ASN A 84 13.36 13.37 7.35
N GLU A 85 13.24 13.61 6.03
CA GLU A 85 13.91 14.73 5.40
C GLU A 85 13.38 16.07 5.87
N VAL A 86 12.07 16.19 6.05
CA VAL A 86 11.45 17.39 6.64
C VAL A 86 12.01 17.67 8.03
N ARG A 87 12.14 16.65 8.88
CA ARG A 87 12.71 16.81 10.23
C ARG A 87 14.16 17.28 10.21
N SER A 88 14.89 16.97 9.15
CA SER A 88 16.31 17.32 8.97
C SER A 88 16.51 18.63 8.20
N ALA A 89 15.46 19.16 7.57
CA ALA A 89 15.49 20.42 6.84
C ALA A 89 15.52 21.62 7.79
N ASN A 90 16.08 22.73 7.34
CA ASN A 90 16.06 24.03 8.03
C ASN A 90 14.84 24.88 7.63
N SER A 91 14.30 24.70 6.42
CA SER A 91 13.04 25.35 6.00
C SER A 91 12.23 24.50 5.02
N ILE A 92 10.90 24.64 5.06
CA ILE A 92 9.96 24.01 4.14
C ILE A 92 9.24 25.10 3.35
N LYS A 93 9.22 24.97 2.02
CA LYS A 93 8.50 25.88 1.11
C LYS A 93 7.89 25.09 -0.04
N THR A 94 7.04 25.74 -0.84
CA THR A 94 6.63 25.21 -2.15
C THR A 94 7.59 25.68 -3.24
N SER A 95 7.65 24.98 -4.38
CA SER A 95 8.44 25.42 -5.53
C SER A 95 8.07 26.84 -5.99
N ALA A 96 6.77 27.21 -5.95
CA ALA A 96 6.31 28.55 -6.31
C ALA A 96 6.59 29.64 -5.27
N ASN A 97 6.60 29.31 -3.97
CA ASN A 97 6.85 30.29 -2.90
C ASN A 97 8.26 30.12 -2.29
N SER A 98 9.17 29.45 -2.99
CA SER A 98 10.49 29.12 -2.46
C SER A 98 11.38 30.35 -2.27
N GLY A 99 11.07 31.48 -2.92
CA GLY A 99 12.03 32.59 -3.11
C GLY A 99 13.17 32.23 -4.06
N ASP A 100 13.39 30.93 -4.26
CA ASP A 100 14.36 30.33 -5.18
C ASP A 100 13.77 30.13 -6.59
N ASN A 101 12.46 30.33 -6.82
CA ASN A 101 11.79 30.16 -8.12
C ASN A 101 12.31 28.97 -8.95
N LEU A 102 12.50 27.82 -8.29
CA LEU A 102 13.07 26.64 -8.93
C LEU A 102 12.12 26.13 -10.00
N THR A 103 12.66 25.92 -11.21
CA THR A 103 11.91 25.31 -12.30
C THR A 103 12.06 23.79 -12.20
N LEU A 104 10.93 23.08 -12.27
CA LEU A 104 10.93 21.62 -12.22
C LEU A 104 11.64 21.02 -13.46
N PRO A 105 12.16 19.78 -13.38
CA PRO A 105 12.98 19.24 -14.45
C PRO A 105 12.31 19.17 -15.81
N SER A 106 13.06 19.53 -16.86
CA SER A 106 12.65 19.31 -18.24
C SER A 106 12.69 17.81 -18.58
N GLY A 107 11.71 17.33 -19.35
CA GLY A 107 11.60 15.91 -19.73
C GLY A 107 10.73 15.05 -18.81
N PHE A 108 10.06 15.65 -17.82
CA PHE A 108 8.93 15.04 -17.11
C PHE A 108 7.63 15.69 -17.56
N ASN A 109 6.57 14.88 -17.73
CA ASN A 109 5.24 15.39 -18.05
C ASN A 109 4.53 15.84 -16.76
N ILE A 110 4.91 16.99 -16.22
CA ILE A 110 4.41 17.43 -14.91
C ILE A 110 3.02 18.04 -15.07
N PRO A 111 2.01 17.65 -14.26
CA PRO A 111 0.69 18.27 -14.32
C PRO A 111 0.78 19.77 -14.04
N SER A 112 0.01 20.59 -14.78
CA SER A 112 -0.06 22.03 -14.57
C SER A 112 -0.44 22.36 -13.11
N ASN A 113 0.11 23.46 -12.59
CA ASN A 113 -0.06 23.91 -11.19
C ASN A 113 0.46 22.93 -10.11
N THR A 114 1.28 21.94 -10.47
CA THR A 114 1.97 21.11 -9.48
C THR A 114 3.07 21.92 -8.80
N TYR A 115 2.80 22.41 -7.59
CA TYR A 115 3.84 22.96 -6.74
C TYR A 115 4.56 21.83 -6.02
N GLY A 116 5.87 21.71 -6.24
CA GLY A 116 6.72 20.75 -5.55
C GLY A 116 6.96 21.15 -4.09
N LEU A 117 7.28 20.18 -3.24
CA LEU A 117 7.77 20.44 -1.88
C LEU A 117 9.27 20.73 -1.96
N VAL A 118 9.70 21.88 -1.47
CA VAL A 118 11.12 22.25 -1.40
C VAL A 118 11.57 22.26 0.04
N LEU A 119 12.53 21.41 0.36
CA LEU A 119 13.20 21.35 1.65
C LEU A 119 14.60 21.93 1.49
N THR A 120 14.98 22.90 2.31
CA THR A 120 16.36 23.41 2.36
C THR A 120 17.04 22.93 3.62
N PHE A 121 18.19 22.27 3.50
CA PHE A 121 18.97 21.74 4.62
C PHE A 121 19.97 22.77 5.16
N PRO A 122 20.57 22.53 6.35
CA PRO A 122 21.55 23.44 6.94
C PRO A 122 22.81 23.66 6.10
N ASP A 123 23.15 22.75 5.19
CA ASP A 123 24.28 22.83 4.27
C ASP A 123 23.96 23.61 2.97
N ASN A 124 22.78 24.24 2.91
CA ASN A 124 22.20 24.90 1.73
C ASN A 124 21.85 23.96 0.57
N THR A 125 21.97 22.64 0.73
CA THR A 125 21.40 21.70 -0.24
C THR A 125 19.89 21.72 -0.16
N LYS A 126 19.24 21.36 -1.27
CA LYS A 126 17.79 21.36 -1.42
C LYS A 126 17.33 19.99 -1.86
N SER A 127 16.26 19.51 -1.25
CA SER A 127 15.50 18.37 -1.77
C SER A 127 14.15 18.85 -2.28
N VAL A 128 13.89 18.57 -3.54
CA VAL A 128 12.66 18.97 -4.22
C VAL A 128 11.86 17.74 -4.56
N TYR A 129 10.65 17.65 -4.03
CA TYR A 129 9.69 16.61 -4.35
C TYR A 129 8.66 17.14 -5.33
N PHE A 130 8.41 16.42 -6.40
CA PHE A 130 7.42 16.79 -7.40
C PHE A 130 6.70 15.55 -7.94
N LEU A 131 5.50 15.77 -8.46
CA LEU A 131 4.71 14.71 -9.07
C LEU A 131 4.99 14.66 -10.57
N ALA A 132 5.16 13.47 -11.10
CA ALA A 132 5.11 13.23 -12.54
C ALA A 132 4.42 11.88 -12.81
N PRO A 133 3.84 11.67 -13.99
CA PRO A 133 3.39 10.37 -14.45
C PRO A 133 4.51 9.34 -14.28
N SER A 134 4.15 8.13 -13.86
CA SER A 134 5.09 7.02 -13.64
C SER A 134 5.79 6.56 -14.92
N ASP A 135 5.20 6.91 -16.06
CA ASP A 135 5.70 6.78 -17.42
C ASP A 135 6.22 8.15 -17.88
N LYS A 136 7.50 8.26 -18.24
CA LYS A 136 8.07 9.49 -18.82
C LYS A 136 7.40 9.94 -20.14
N GLY A 137 6.39 9.21 -20.62
CA GLY A 137 5.52 9.57 -21.74
C GLY A 137 4.21 8.80 -21.64
N SER A 138 3.11 9.56 -21.68
CA SER A 138 1.70 9.15 -21.71
C SER A 138 1.41 7.67 -22.00
N THR A 139 0.67 7.06 -21.09
CA THR A 139 0.21 5.67 -21.01
C THR A 139 1.21 4.70 -20.39
N CYS A 140 1.19 4.64 -19.05
CA CYS A 140 1.01 3.43 -18.26
C CYS A 140 1.07 2.13 -19.06
N ASN A 141 2.27 1.72 -19.46
CA ASN A 141 2.44 0.50 -20.21
C ASN A 141 2.32 -0.69 -19.25
N THR A 142 1.12 -1.26 -19.19
CA THR A 142 0.65 -2.32 -18.29
C THR A 142 1.37 -3.67 -18.44
N THR A 143 2.40 -3.77 -19.29
CA THR A 143 3.01 -5.06 -19.63
C THR A 143 4.48 -5.21 -19.23
N THR A 144 5.19 -4.13 -18.85
CA THR A 144 6.62 -4.21 -18.52
C THR A 144 7.10 -3.27 -17.41
N SER A 145 6.28 -2.33 -16.91
CA SER A 145 6.73 -1.46 -15.83
C SER A 145 6.59 -2.15 -14.47
N LEU A 146 7.73 -2.30 -13.78
CA LEU A 146 7.79 -2.61 -12.35
C LEU A 146 6.99 -1.59 -11.51
N TRP A 147 6.78 -0.41 -12.07
CA TRP A 147 6.13 0.74 -11.47
C TRP A 147 4.67 0.89 -11.86
N GLN A 148 3.90 1.40 -10.92
CA GLN A 148 2.44 1.42 -10.89
C GLN A 148 1.92 2.81 -11.21
N CYS A 149 0.85 2.84 -12.00
CA CYS A 149 0.26 4.05 -12.55
C CYS A 149 -0.89 4.63 -11.71
N PRO A 150 -1.31 5.89 -11.94
CA PRO A 150 -0.86 6.84 -12.98
C PRO A 150 0.27 7.81 -12.60
N PHE A 151 0.45 8.14 -11.32
CA PHE A 151 1.44 9.14 -10.90
C PHE A 151 2.44 8.58 -9.91
N ALA A 152 3.62 9.19 -9.89
CA ALA A 152 4.71 8.92 -8.98
C ALA A 152 5.30 10.22 -8.42
N ILE A 153 5.84 10.15 -7.21
CA ILE A 153 6.64 11.22 -6.61
C ILE A 153 8.09 11.00 -6.97
N PHE A 154 8.71 12.04 -7.51
CA PHE A 154 10.13 12.12 -7.73
C PHE A 154 10.75 13.08 -6.73
N ARG A 155 11.99 12.77 -6.34
CA ARG A 155 12.83 13.59 -5.49
C ARG A 155 14.09 13.95 -6.26
N ALA A 156 14.45 15.23 -6.25
CA ALA A 156 15.75 15.69 -6.73
C ALA A 156 16.51 16.34 -5.59
N GLN A 157 17.76 15.94 -5.38
CA GLN A 157 18.63 16.50 -4.34
C GLN A 157 19.84 17.16 -4.97
N GLY A 158 20.13 18.40 -4.56
CA GLY A 158 21.28 19.13 -5.08
C GLY A 158 21.37 20.53 -4.51
N SER A 159 22.41 21.25 -4.92
CA SER A 159 22.53 22.69 -4.64
C SER A 159 21.98 23.46 -5.83
N TYR A 160 20.73 23.90 -5.74
CA TYR A 160 20.07 24.64 -6.81
C TYR A 160 20.08 26.15 -6.52
N ALA A 161 20.59 26.93 -7.46
CA ALA A 161 20.54 28.38 -7.41
C ALA A 161 19.11 28.88 -7.67
N SER A 162 18.80 30.08 -7.19
CA SER A 162 17.51 30.71 -7.49
C SER A 162 17.30 30.89 -9.00
N GLY A 163 16.13 30.51 -9.51
CA GLY A 163 15.76 30.55 -10.93
C GLY A 163 16.32 29.40 -11.76
N SER A 164 17.06 28.46 -11.16
CA SER A 164 17.62 27.32 -11.89
C SER A 164 16.58 26.22 -12.17
N THR A 165 16.79 25.50 -13.27
CA THR A 165 16.04 24.28 -13.59
C THR A 165 16.73 23.08 -12.97
N ILE A 166 15.96 22.24 -12.28
CA ILE A 166 16.46 21.00 -11.69
C ILE A 166 16.82 20.02 -12.81
N PRO A 167 18.05 19.47 -12.86
CA PRO A 167 18.42 18.49 -13.86
C PRO A 167 17.61 17.19 -13.74
N ALA A 168 17.18 16.64 -14.88
CA ALA A 168 16.42 15.39 -14.90
C ALA A 168 17.22 14.18 -14.38
N GLY A 169 18.56 14.23 -14.47
CA GLY A 169 19.45 13.18 -13.97
C GLY A 169 19.52 13.10 -12.43
N ASP A 170 19.18 14.19 -11.74
CA ASP A 170 19.23 14.26 -10.27
C ASP A 170 17.94 13.73 -9.62
N SER A 171 16.95 13.36 -10.44
CA SER A 171 15.62 12.96 -10.00
C SER A 171 15.50 11.44 -9.83
N MET A 172 15.19 11.00 -8.62
CA MET A 172 14.90 9.61 -8.26
C MET A 172 13.43 9.44 -7.89
N MET A 173 12.82 8.31 -8.25
CA MET A 173 11.45 8.01 -7.86
C MET A 173 11.40 7.51 -6.43
N VAL A 174 10.44 8.01 -5.66
CA VAL A 174 10.24 7.67 -4.25
C VAL A 174 9.07 6.70 -4.10
N VAL A 175 7.96 6.95 -4.78
CA VAL A 175 6.74 6.14 -4.70
C VAL A 175 5.89 6.32 -5.95
N ASP A 176 5.12 5.28 -6.27
CA ASP A 176 4.28 5.16 -7.45
C ASP A 176 2.81 4.83 -7.09
N GLY A 177 1.98 4.68 -8.12
CA GLY A 177 0.58 4.26 -7.97
C GLY A 177 -0.29 5.31 -7.30
N LEU A 178 0.07 6.60 -7.41
CA LEU A 178 -0.69 7.69 -6.82
C LEU A 178 -1.91 8.05 -7.66
N LYS A 179 -3.03 8.30 -6.99
CA LYS A 179 -4.31 8.63 -7.61
C LYS A 179 -5.01 9.72 -6.80
N ALA A 180 -5.61 10.69 -7.49
CA ALA A 180 -6.39 11.74 -6.84
C ALA A 180 -7.59 11.14 -6.05
N PRO A 181 -7.82 11.57 -4.81
CA PRO A 181 -9.05 11.23 -4.08
C PRO A 181 -10.25 11.96 -4.66
N THR A 182 -11.46 11.49 -4.33
CA THR A 182 -12.72 12.15 -4.71
C THR A 182 -12.96 13.44 -3.92
N SER A 183 -12.45 13.52 -2.68
CA SER A 183 -12.43 14.72 -1.85
C SER A 183 -10.99 15.16 -1.62
N ILE A 184 -10.65 16.37 -2.05
CA ILE A 184 -9.31 16.94 -1.86
C ILE A 184 -9.20 17.47 -0.42
N PRO A 185 -8.12 17.17 0.32
CA PRO A 185 -7.88 17.78 1.62
C PRO A 185 -7.77 19.31 1.48
N SER A 186 -8.60 20.05 2.21
CA SER A 186 -8.55 21.51 2.23
C SER A 186 -7.40 21.98 3.13
N CYS A 187 -6.52 22.81 2.58
CA CYS A 187 -5.46 23.48 3.34
C CYS A 187 -5.89 24.93 3.61
N SER A 188 -5.73 25.41 4.86
CA SER A 188 -5.96 26.83 5.20
C SER A 188 -4.79 27.75 4.78
N ASN A 189 -3.64 27.19 4.42
CA ASN A 189 -2.39 27.91 4.16
C ASN A 189 -1.88 27.64 2.74
N ILE A 190 -0.66 27.12 2.61
CA ILE A 190 -0.02 26.82 1.33
C ILE A 190 -0.17 25.33 1.03
N SER A 191 -0.79 24.99 -0.11
CA SER A 191 -0.93 23.63 -0.59
C SER A 191 0.25 23.21 -1.49
N VAL A 192 0.65 21.96 -1.36
CA VAL A 192 1.70 21.29 -2.15
C VAL A 192 1.04 20.18 -2.95
N GLY A 193 1.45 20.03 -4.21
CA GLY A 193 1.13 18.87 -5.03
C GLY A 193 -0.28 18.83 -5.62
N THR A 194 -0.56 17.73 -6.31
CA THR A 194 -1.83 17.38 -6.93
C THR A 194 -1.88 15.86 -7.15
N SER A 195 -3.01 15.34 -7.65
CA SER A 195 -3.15 13.98 -8.17
C SER A 195 -2.67 12.84 -7.25
N GLY A 196 -2.88 13.00 -5.94
CA GLY A 196 -2.59 12.00 -4.92
C GLY A 196 -1.39 12.31 -4.04
N PHE A 197 -0.66 13.40 -4.32
CA PHE A 197 0.30 13.98 -3.40
C PHE A 197 -0.23 15.33 -2.91
N TYR A 198 -0.57 15.42 -1.63
CA TYR A 198 -1.04 16.65 -1.02
C TYR A 198 -0.21 16.99 0.22
N GLY A 199 0.06 18.28 0.41
CA GLY A 199 0.69 18.77 1.62
C GLY A 199 0.18 20.14 2.01
N CYS A 200 0.01 20.39 3.31
CA CYS A 200 -0.28 21.70 3.86
C CYS A 200 0.91 22.19 4.68
N ILE A 201 1.53 23.28 4.28
CA ILE A 201 2.65 23.89 5.02
C ILE A 201 2.09 24.93 5.99
N SER A 202 2.56 24.88 7.24
CA SER A 202 2.23 25.84 8.30
C SER A 202 3.52 26.47 8.85
N ASN A 203 3.57 27.81 8.87
CA ASN A 203 4.67 28.61 9.41
C ASN A 203 6.07 28.26 8.87
N ASN A 204 6.17 27.71 7.64
CA ASN A 204 7.41 27.23 6.99
C ASN A 204 8.23 26.21 7.81
N ARG A 205 7.64 25.65 8.88
CA ARG A 205 8.30 24.75 9.84
C ARG A 205 7.56 23.45 10.05
N GLN A 206 6.26 23.42 9.75
CA GLN A 206 5.42 22.25 9.87
C GLN A 206 4.81 21.94 8.50
N VAL A 207 4.71 20.65 8.19
CA VAL A 207 3.99 20.16 7.03
C VAL A 207 3.12 18.98 7.42
N PHE A 208 1.85 19.05 7.02
CA PHE A 208 0.94 17.92 7.02
C PHE A 208 0.97 17.32 5.61
N LEU A 209 1.32 16.05 5.47
CA LEU A 209 1.44 15.35 4.19
C LEU A 209 0.42 14.23 4.11
N SER A 210 -0.27 14.12 2.99
CA SER A 210 -1.20 13.05 2.65
C SER A 210 -0.87 12.47 1.29
N LEU A 211 -0.73 11.15 1.25
CA LEU A 211 -0.54 10.36 0.04
C LEU A 211 -1.78 9.51 -0.22
N TYR A 212 -2.24 9.51 -1.47
CA TYR A 212 -3.38 8.74 -1.93
C TYR A 212 -2.93 7.76 -3.01
N GLY A 213 -3.01 6.47 -2.72
CA GLY A 213 -2.69 5.40 -3.64
C GLY A 213 -3.91 4.77 -4.29
N LYS A 214 -3.73 4.26 -5.50
CA LYS A 214 -4.67 3.36 -6.18
C LYS A 214 -4.59 1.96 -5.58
N LEU A 215 -5.73 1.40 -5.19
CA LEU A 215 -5.83 0.04 -4.65
C LEU A 215 -6.05 -1.01 -5.74
N THR A 216 -6.97 -0.77 -6.66
CA THR A 216 -7.22 -1.65 -7.81
C THR A 216 -7.54 -0.85 -9.08
N GLU A 217 -7.45 -1.50 -10.24
CA GLU A 217 -7.80 -0.94 -11.56
C GLU A 217 -9.22 -0.35 -11.61
N THR A 218 -10.15 -0.97 -10.91
CA THR A 218 -11.59 -0.71 -11.04
C THR A 218 -12.21 0.06 -9.88
N ASP A 219 -11.55 0.13 -8.71
CA ASP A 219 -12.09 0.88 -7.57
C ASP A 219 -11.83 2.39 -7.71
N SER A 220 -12.87 3.18 -7.42
CA SER A 220 -12.77 4.62 -7.20
C SER A 220 -12.18 4.97 -5.83
N THR A 221 -12.11 4.00 -4.91
CA THR A 221 -11.53 4.17 -3.59
C THR A 221 -10.02 4.31 -3.68
N THR A 222 -9.49 5.25 -2.90
CA THR A 222 -8.05 5.50 -2.77
C THR A 222 -7.64 5.18 -1.34
N LEU A 223 -6.44 4.64 -1.19
CA LEU A 223 -5.85 4.40 0.11
C LEU A 223 -5.14 5.66 0.56
N GLU A 224 -5.54 6.21 1.71
CA GLU A 224 -4.89 7.36 2.32
C GLU A 224 -3.84 6.93 3.34
N VAL A 225 -2.67 7.57 3.28
CA VAL A 225 -1.69 7.58 4.35
C VAL A 225 -1.30 9.04 4.61
N SER A 226 -1.37 9.46 5.87
CA SER A 226 -1.07 10.84 6.26
C SER A 226 -0.17 10.91 7.48
N SER A 227 0.64 11.96 7.53
CA SER A 227 1.61 12.20 8.60
C SER A 227 1.92 13.67 8.73
N THR A 228 2.21 14.09 9.96
CA THR A 228 2.65 15.45 10.26
C THR A 228 4.13 15.43 10.62
N ALA A 229 4.90 16.31 9.99
CA ALA A 229 6.30 16.52 10.31
C ALA A 229 6.57 17.98 10.64
N VAL A 230 7.49 18.18 11.59
CA VAL A 230 7.97 19.49 12.00
C VAL A 230 9.49 19.46 11.90
N ILE A 231 10.08 20.54 11.40
CA ILE A 231 11.52 20.77 11.40
C ILE A 231 12.05 20.64 12.82
N ARG A 232 13.14 19.90 13.01
CA ARG A 232 13.88 19.91 14.28
C ARG A 232 14.56 21.26 14.40
N ALA A 233 13.93 22.19 15.11
CA ALA A 233 14.49 23.50 15.41
C ALA A 233 15.94 23.35 15.90
N LYS A 234 16.84 24.17 15.36
CA LYS A 234 18.16 24.41 15.95
C LYS A 234 18.05 25.55 16.96
#